data_AF-B8QA81-F1
#
_entry.id   AF-B8QA81-F1
#
_cell.length_a   1.000
_cell.length_b   1.000
_cell.length_c   1.000
_cell.angle_alpha   90.00
_cell.angle_beta   90.00
_cell.angle_gamma   90.00
#
_symmetry.space_group_name_H-M   'P 1'
#
loop_
_entity.id
_entity.type
_entity.pdbx_description
1 polymer ?
#
loop_
_entity_poly.entity_id
_entity_poly.type
_entity_poly.pdbx_seq_one_letter_code
_entity_poly.pdbx_strand_id
1 'polypeptide(L)'
;DAGDGTTTATVLAQAIYTEGVKLVTAGHNPMDLKRGIDLAVEKVIAELKNVSKQIKTSEEIEQVGTISANNDNEIGKLLAEAMDKVGNEGVITIEESKTAETTLDVVEGMQFDRGYLSPYFVTNPEKMEVSFDNANILITDKKIANMKELLPILEKAVQ
;
A
#
# COMPACT_ATOMS: atom_id res chain seq x y z
N ASP A 1 -0.60 -4.90 -6.53
CA ASP A 1 0.42 -3.84 -6.68
C ASP A 1 1.46 -3.95 -5.60
N ALA A 2 2.71 -3.63 -5.91
CA ALA A 2 3.79 -3.55 -4.95
C ALA A 2 3.87 -2.08 -4.47
N GLY A 3 3.93 -1.85 -3.15
CA GLY A 3 3.95 -0.50 -2.57
C GLY A 3 5.20 0.34 -2.89
N ASP A 4 6.18 -0.24 -3.59
CA ASP A 4 7.41 0.40 -4.06
C ASP A 4 7.72 -0.06 -5.51
N GLY A 5 8.55 0.70 -6.23
CA GLY A 5 9.04 0.37 -7.58
C GLY A 5 8.47 1.24 -8.70
N THR A 6 7.74 2.31 -8.39
CA THR A 6 7.13 3.23 -9.38
C THR A 6 8.17 3.85 -10.32
N THR A 7 9.32 4.28 -9.78
CA THR A 7 10.43 4.83 -10.58
C THR A 7 11.04 3.78 -11.49
N THR A 8 11.31 2.58 -10.96
CA THR A 8 11.86 1.45 -11.74
C THR A 8 10.93 1.05 -12.87
N ALA A 9 9.63 0.94 -12.60
CA ALA A 9 8.61 0.65 -13.60
C ALA A 9 8.61 1.71 -14.72
N THR A 10 8.75 2.99 -14.36
CA THR A 10 8.78 4.10 -15.32
C THR A 10 9.99 4.04 -16.25
N VAL A 11 11.19 3.77 -15.70
CA VAL A 11 12.42 3.65 -16.49
C VAL A 11 12.36 2.45 -17.44
N LEU A 12 11.86 1.30 -16.96
CA LEU A 12 11.68 0.10 -17.79
C LEU A 12 10.67 0.33 -18.91
N ALA A 13 9.53 0.96 -18.60
CA ALA A 13 8.52 1.30 -19.60
C ALA A 13 9.09 2.21 -20.69
N GLN A 14 9.85 3.25 -20.30
CA GLN A 14 10.50 4.14 -21.26
C GLN A 14 11.48 3.40 -22.16
N ALA A 15 12.33 2.54 -21.60
CA ALA A 15 13.33 1.79 -22.36
C ALA A 15 12.69 0.83 -23.37
N ILE A 16 11.71 0.03 -22.91
CA ILE A 16 10.99 -0.93 -23.77
C ILE A 16 10.27 -0.20 -24.90
N TYR A 17 9.59 0.91 -24.58
CA TYR A 17 8.87 1.70 -25.57
C TYR A 17 9.81 2.33 -26.61
N THR A 18 10.92 2.92 -26.16
CA THR A 18 11.89 3.58 -27.04
C THR A 18 12.49 2.61 -28.07
N GLU A 19 12.90 1.42 -27.63
CA GLU A 19 13.41 0.39 -28.55
C GLU A 19 12.30 -0.22 -29.41
N GLY A 20 11.10 -0.41 -28.84
CA GLY A 20 9.93 -0.88 -29.60
C GLY A 20 9.59 0.04 -30.78
N VAL A 21 9.57 1.35 -30.57
CA VAL A 21 9.26 2.33 -31.62
C VAL A 21 10.29 2.29 -32.75
N LYS A 22 11.58 2.13 -32.45
CA LYS A 22 12.64 1.98 -33.47
C LYS A 22 12.41 0.76 -34.34
N LEU A 23 12.08 -0.38 -33.75
CA LEU A 23 11.81 -1.63 -34.46
C LEU A 23 10.54 -1.54 -35.32
N VAL A 24 9.48 -0.92 -34.80
CA VAL A 24 8.25 -0.68 -35.59
C VAL A 24 8.53 0.23 -36.77
N THR A 25 9.33 1.29 -36.59
CA THR A 25 9.72 2.22 -37.66
C THR A 25 10.57 1.52 -38.72
N ALA A 26 11.36 0.51 -38.33
CA ALA A 26 12.13 -0.34 -39.23
C ALA A 26 11.27 -1.38 -39.99
N GLY A 27 9.95 -1.39 -39.79
CA GLY A 27 9.00 -2.25 -40.52
C GLY A 27 8.65 -3.57 -39.82
N HIS A 28 9.09 -3.77 -38.57
CA HIS A 28 8.68 -4.95 -37.79
C HIS A 28 7.22 -4.85 -37.34
N ASN A 29 6.54 -6.00 -37.30
CA ASN A 29 5.15 -6.07 -36.86
C ASN A 29 5.03 -5.80 -35.35
N PRO A 30 4.28 -4.75 -34.93
CA PRO A 30 4.10 -4.42 -33.51
C PRO A 30 3.51 -5.56 -32.67
N MET A 31 2.63 -6.37 -33.27
CA MET A 31 2.00 -7.49 -32.56
C MET A 31 2.98 -8.62 -32.26
N ASP A 32 3.93 -8.86 -33.17
CA ASP A 32 4.96 -9.89 -32.97
C ASP A 32 5.99 -9.42 -31.92
N LEU A 33 6.34 -8.12 -31.93
CA LEU A 33 7.18 -7.51 -30.90
C LEU A 33 6.54 -7.63 -29.51
N LYS A 34 5.25 -7.29 -29.39
CA LYS A 34 4.51 -7.45 -28.13
C LYS A 34 4.56 -8.90 -27.63
N ARG A 35 4.23 -9.88 -28.49
CA ARG A 35 4.26 -11.30 -28.10
C ARG A 35 5.66 -11.73 -27.65
N GLY A 36 6.71 -11.27 -28.34
CA GLY A 36 8.10 -11.55 -27.95
C GLY A 36 8.45 -10.97 -26.58
N ILE A 37 8.03 -9.72 -26.30
CA ILE A 37 8.22 -9.07 -25.00
C ILE A 37 7.45 -9.81 -23.91
N ASP A 38 6.18 -10.15 -24.13
CA ASP A 38 5.36 -10.86 -23.15
C ASP A 38 6.00 -12.22 -22.78
N LEU A 39 6.46 -12.99 -23.76
CA LEU A 39 7.18 -14.26 -23.52
C LEU A 39 8.50 -14.09 -22.76
N ALA A 40 9.23 -13.00 -23.03
CA ALA A 40 10.47 -12.70 -22.31
C ALA A 40 10.17 -12.32 -20.85
N VAL A 41 9.15 -11.50 -20.61
CA VAL A 41 8.71 -11.10 -19.26
C VAL A 41 8.29 -12.30 -18.44
N GLU A 42 7.53 -13.25 -19.01
CA GLU A 42 7.15 -14.48 -18.31
C GLU A 42 8.37 -15.29 -17.84
N LYS A 43 9.38 -15.45 -18.70
CA LYS A 43 10.63 -16.14 -18.33
C LYS A 43 11.43 -15.39 -17.27
N VAL A 44 11.50 -14.07 -17.36
CA VAL A 44 12.18 -13.23 -16.37
C VAL A 44 11.48 -13.35 -15.00
N ILE A 45 10.15 -13.30 -14.97
CA ILE A 45 9.38 -13.47 -13.72
C ILE A 45 9.61 -14.86 -13.12
N ALA A 46 9.63 -15.91 -13.95
CA ALA A 46 9.92 -17.26 -13.48
C ALA A 46 11.31 -17.36 -12.83
N GLU A 47 12.33 -16.77 -13.46
CA GLU A 47 13.68 -16.79 -12.92
C GLU A 47 13.81 -15.92 -11.67
N LEU A 48 13.16 -14.75 -11.62
CA LEU A 48 13.09 -13.90 -10.43
C LEU A 48 12.50 -14.66 -9.23
N LYS A 49 11.49 -15.49 -9.45
CA LYS A 49 10.94 -16.36 -8.40
C LYS A 49 11.92 -17.44 -7.97
N ASN A 50 12.71 -18.00 -8.89
CA ASN A 50 13.71 -19.02 -8.58
C ASN A 50 14.86 -18.47 -7.71
N VAL A 51 15.30 -17.24 -7.99
CA VAL A 51 16.38 -16.59 -7.22
C VAL A 51 15.89 -15.88 -5.96
N SER A 52 14.57 -15.78 -5.78
CA SER A 52 13.96 -15.13 -4.62
C SER A 52 14.30 -15.89 -3.34
N LYS A 53 14.73 -15.17 -2.31
CA LYS A 53 14.96 -15.70 -0.97
C LYS A 53 13.86 -15.18 -0.04
N GLN A 54 13.20 -16.10 0.67
CA GLN A 54 12.28 -15.72 1.74
C GLN A 54 13.04 -15.05 2.89
N ILE A 55 12.54 -13.89 3.29
CA ILE A 55 12.97 -13.15 4.48
C ILE A 55 12.49 -13.92 5.71
N LYS A 56 13.38 -14.17 6.67
CA LYS A 56 13.08 -14.95 7.89
C LYS A 56 13.50 -14.26 9.18
N THR A 57 14.42 -13.31 9.11
CA THR A 57 14.96 -12.68 10.32
C THR A 57 14.59 -11.20 10.39
N SER A 58 14.52 -10.68 11.60
CA SER A 58 14.22 -9.27 11.86
C SER A 58 15.30 -8.36 11.24
N GLU A 59 16.57 -8.82 11.19
CA GLU A 59 17.64 -8.06 10.53
C GLU A 59 17.44 -7.96 9.00
N GLU A 60 16.90 -8.99 8.36
CA GLU A 60 16.57 -8.93 6.93
C GLU A 60 15.39 -7.97 6.67
N ILE A 61 14.43 -7.87 7.60
CA ILE A 61 13.33 -6.89 7.55
C ILE A 61 13.88 -5.47 7.71
N GLU A 62 14.75 -5.25 8.70
CA GLU A 62 15.42 -3.97 8.93
C GLU A 62 16.16 -3.51 7.68
N GLN A 63 16.96 -4.40 7.06
CA GLN A 63 17.70 -4.07 5.84
C GLN A 63 16.80 -3.63 4.69
N VAL A 64 15.69 -4.33 4.46
CA VAL A 64 14.73 -3.96 3.40
C VAL A 64 14.07 -2.63 3.73
N GLY A 65 13.63 -2.44 4.98
CA GLY A 65 13.04 -1.18 5.45
C GLY A 65 13.99 0.00 5.28
N THR A 66 15.26 -0.16 5.65
CA THR A 66 16.30 0.86 5.50
C THR A 66 16.53 1.25 4.05
N ILE A 67 16.64 0.27 3.14
CA ILE A 67 16.89 0.56 1.72
C ILE A 67 15.68 1.29 1.12
N SER A 68 14.46 0.85 1.40
CA SER A 68 13.24 1.51 0.93
C SER A 68 13.04 2.90 1.55
N ALA A 69 13.51 3.11 2.78
CA ALA A 69 13.53 4.42 3.44
C ALA A 69 14.72 5.30 3.03
N ASN A 70 15.30 5.09 1.84
CA ASN A 70 16.41 5.87 1.29
C ASN A 70 17.70 5.83 2.16
N ASN A 71 18.03 4.64 2.67
CA ASN A 71 19.17 4.34 3.57
C ASN A 71 19.04 4.93 4.98
N ASP A 72 17.80 5.07 5.47
CA ASP A 72 17.54 5.46 6.85
C ASP A 72 17.51 4.23 7.77
N ASN A 73 18.54 4.09 8.61
CA ASN A 73 18.65 3.00 9.58
C ASN A 73 17.62 3.13 10.73
N GLU A 74 17.23 4.35 11.10
CA GLU A 74 16.29 4.57 12.20
C GLU A 74 14.90 4.06 11.81
N ILE A 75 14.44 4.39 10.59
CA ILE A 75 13.16 3.91 10.06
C ILE A 75 13.15 2.40 9.86
N GLY A 76 14.23 1.82 9.30
CA GLY A 76 14.32 0.37 9.13
C GLY A 76 14.25 -0.39 10.45
N LYS A 77 14.92 0.13 11.49
CA LYS A 77 14.89 -0.46 12.83
C LYS A 77 13.50 -0.35 13.47
N LEU A 78 12.84 0.80 13.37
CA LEU A 78 11.48 0.98 13.87
C LEU A 78 10.48 0.04 13.18
N LEU A 79 10.63 -0.17 11.87
CA LEU A 79 9.82 -1.13 11.10
C LEU A 79 10.03 -2.58 11.56
N ALA A 80 11.28 -2.99 11.79
CA ALA A 80 11.60 -4.32 12.30
C ALA A 80 11.02 -4.53 13.71
N GLU A 81 11.18 -3.54 14.60
CA GLU A 81 10.58 -3.57 15.94
C GLU A 81 9.05 -3.59 15.91
N ALA A 82 8.43 -2.89 14.95
CA ALA A 82 6.98 -2.95 14.73
C ALA A 82 6.55 -4.37 14.37
N MET A 83 7.14 -4.93 13.31
CA MET A 83 6.83 -6.26 12.78
C MET A 83 7.02 -7.36 13.83
N ASP A 84 8.04 -7.25 14.68
CA ASP A 84 8.27 -8.21 15.76
C ASP A 84 7.18 -8.14 16.85
N LYS A 85 6.61 -6.95 17.13
CA LYS A 85 5.53 -6.79 18.12
C LYS A 85 4.16 -7.19 17.59
N VAL A 86 3.82 -6.84 16.34
CA VAL A 86 2.49 -7.12 15.76
C VAL A 86 2.43 -8.48 15.07
N GLY A 87 3.59 -9.06 14.74
CA GLY A 87 3.73 -10.27 13.92
C GLY A 87 3.65 -9.97 12.42
N ASN A 88 4.04 -10.95 11.59
CA ASN A 88 4.13 -10.79 10.13
C ASN A 88 2.79 -10.48 9.43
N GLU A 89 1.66 -10.76 10.08
CA GLU A 89 0.31 -10.47 9.55
C GLU A 89 -0.38 -9.34 10.32
N GLY A 90 0.36 -8.62 11.17
CA GLY A 90 -0.16 -7.49 11.93
C GLY A 90 -0.38 -6.26 11.06
N VAL A 91 -1.27 -5.38 11.52
CA VAL A 91 -1.55 -4.10 10.86
C VAL A 91 -0.63 -3.03 11.42
N ILE A 92 0.08 -2.33 10.54
CA ILE A 92 0.91 -1.18 10.89
C ILE A 92 0.27 0.07 10.30
N THR A 93 -0.03 1.05 11.15
CA THR A 93 -0.53 2.38 10.76
C THR A 93 0.53 3.43 11.06
N ILE A 94 0.59 4.48 10.24
CA ILE A 94 1.53 5.59 10.39
C ILE A 94 0.71 6.84 10.67
N GLU A 95 1.00 7.51 11.78
CA GLU A 95 0.36 8.76 12.19
C GLU A 95 1.39 9.89 12.27
N GLU A 96 0.98 11.10 11.93
CA GLU A 96 1.84 12.29 12.03
C GLU A 96 1.90 12.77 13.48
N SER A 97 3.09 12.69 14.08
CA SER A 97 3.32 13.26 15.42
C SER A 97 3.50 14.78 15.36
N LYS A 98 3.03 15.47 16.40
CA LYS A 98 3.29 16.91 16.62
C LYS A 98 4.66 17.17 17.23
N THR A 99 5.37 16.13 17.67
CA THR A 99 6.72 16.20 18.23
C THR A 99 7.76 15.80 17.18
N ALA A 100 9.02 16.12 17.43
CA ALA A 100 10.12 15.72 16.54
C ALA A 100 10.56 14.26 16.74
N GLU A 101 10.00 13.56 17.71
CA GLU A 101 10.36 12.18 18.04
C GLU A 101 9.41 11.21 17.34
N THR A 102 9.97 10.16 16.75
CA THR A 102 9.19 9.05 16.18
C THR A 102 8.99 7.99 17.25
N THR A 103 7.74 7.73 17.62
CA THR A 103 7.39 6.73 18.63
C THR A 103 6.73 5.52 17.99
N LEU A 104 6.83 4.37 18.67
CA LEU A 104 6.19 3.14 18.27
C LEU A 104 5.25 2.67 19.38
N ASP A 105 3.96 2.78 19.11
CA ASP A 105 2.90 2.40 20.03
C ASP A 105 2.10 1.23 19.47
N VAL A 106 1.94 0.17 20.28
CA VAL A 106 1.11 -0.98 19.92
C VAL A 106 -0.26 -0.76 20.55
N VAL A 107 -1.26 -0.55 19.70
CA VAL A 107 -2.66 -0.40 20.12
C VAL A 107 -3.44 -1.66 19.77
N GLU A 108 -4.32 -2.09 20.69
CA GLU A 108 -5.30 -3.12 20.37
C GLU A 108 -6.35 -2.51 19.45
N GLY A 109 -6.33 -2.92 18.18
CA GLY A 109 -7.23 -2.44 17.14
C GLY A 109 -7.71 -3.56 16.22
N MET A 110 -8.57 -3.20 15.27
CA MET A 110 -9.09 -4.14 14.28
C MET A 110 -9.22 -3.45 12.93
N GLN A 111 -8.75 -4.11 11.87
CA GLN A 111 -8.97 -3.74 10.48
C GLN A 111 -9.85 -4.79 9.81
N PHE A 112 -10.74 -4.35 8.92
CA PHE A 112 -11.60 -5.23 8.13
C PHE A 112 -11.66 -4.74 6.67
N ASP A 113 -11.88 -5.67 5.73
CA ASP A 113 -11.93 -5.39 4.29
C ASP A 113 -13.27 -4.74 3.86
N ARG A 114 -13.62 -3.60 4.46
CA ARG A 114 -14.74 -2.73 4.04
C ARG A 114 -14.33 -1.27 4.11
N GLY A 115 -14.48 -0.57 2.99
CA GLY A 115 -14.28 0.88 2.92
C GLY A 115 -15.58 1.68 3.07
N TYR A 116 -15.46 2.99 2.83
CA TYR A 116 -16.58 3.93 2.79
C TYR A 116 -17.49 3.69 1.57
N LEU A 117 -18.81 3.91 1.73
CA LEU A 117 -19.77 3.72 0.63
C LEU A 117 -19.71 4.81 -0.45
N SER A 118 -19.25 6.02 -0.06
CA SER A 118 -19.27 7.20 -0.90
C SER A 118 -17.93 7.92 -0.80
N PRO A 119 -17.31 8.33 -1.93
CA PRO A 119 -16.08 9.12 -1.93
C PRO A 119 -16.22 10.48 -1.22
N TYR A 120 -17.45 10.96 -1.04
CA TYR A 120 -17.71 12.20 -0.30
C TYR A 120 -17.40 12.11 1.20
N PHE A 121 -17.12 10.92 1.73
CA PHE A 121 -16.66 10.76 3.11
C PHE A 121 -15.18 11.04 3.31
N VAL A 122 -14.38 11.16 2.23
CA VAL A 122 -12.94 11.44 2.30
C VAL A 122 -12.68 12.77 3.00
N THR A 123 -11.92 12.73 4.10
CA THR A 123 -11.51 13.92 4.86
C THR A 123 -10.13 14.40 4.46
N ASN A 124 -9.27 13.51 3.96
CA ASN A 124 -7.97 13.84 3.38
C ASN A 124 -7.93 13.50 1.88
N PRO A 125 -8.11 14.48 0.98
CA PRO A 125 -8.13 14.25 -0.46
C PRO A 125 -6.78 13.82 -1.07
N GLU A 126 -5.65 14.10 -0.40
CA GLU A 126 -4.32 13.77 -0.93
C GLU A 126 -4.03 12.28 -0.80
N LYS A 127 -4.33 11.72 0.38
CA LYS A 127 -4.14 10.30 0.70
C LYS A 127 -5.39 9.45 0.39
N MET A 128 -6.50 10.08 -0.02
CA MET A 128 -7.80 9.44 -0.30
C MET A 128 -8.33 8.61 0.87
N GLU A 129 -8.28 9.19 2.07
CA GLU A 129 -8.55 8.50 3.32
C GLU A 129 -9.58 9.26 4.19
N VAL A 130 -10.21 8.52 5.10
CA VAL A 130 -11.18 9.03 6.08
C VAL A 130 -10.55 8.87 7.45
N SER A 131 -10.14 9.99 8.05
CA SER A 131 -9.62 10.05 9.41
C SER A 131 -10.59 10.81 10.32
N PHE A 132 -10.86 10.24 11.50
CA PHE A 132 -11.67 10.84 12.56
C PHE A 132 -10.99 10.66 13.92
N ASP A 133 -10.97 11.71 14.73
CA ASP A 133 -10.48 11.65 16.12
C ASP A 133 -11.65 11.39 17.09
N ASN A 134 -11.48 10.43 18.01
CA ASN A 134 -12.44 10.11 19.08
C ASN A 134 -13.90 9.93 18.58
N ALA A 135 -14.09 9.21 17.48
CA ALA A 135 -15.40 9.01 16.87
C ALA A 135 -16.25 7.93 17.56
N ASN A 136 -17.57 8.11 17.52
CA ASN A 136 -18.53 7.08 17.91
C ASN A 136 -18.73 6.04 16.79
N ILE A 137 -18.72 4.75 17.14
CA ILE A 137 -18.94 3.65 16.19
C ILE A 137 -20.37 3.11 16.36
N LEU A 138 -21.19 3.23 15.31
CA LEU A 138 -22.53 2.62 15.26
C LEU A 138 -22.45 1.21 14.67
N ILE A 139 -22.78 0.19 15.47
CA ILE A 139 -22.83 -1.21 15.03
C ILE A 139 -24.29 -1.63 14.89
N THR A 140 -24.69 -2.13 13.71
CA THR A 140 -26.02 -2.68 13.45
C THR A 140 -25.95 -3.90 12.54
N ASP A 141 -26.85 -4.86 12.77
CA ASP A 141 -27.05 -6.06 11.96
C ASP A 141 -28.05 -5.84 10.81
N LYS A 142 -28.73 -4.67 10.78
CA LYS A 142 -29.76 -4.36 9.80
C LYS A 142 -29.25 -3.41 8.72
N LYS A 143 -29.75 -3.59 7.50
CA LYS A 143 -29.55 -2.61 6.42
C LYS A 143 -30.34 -1.34 6.72
N ILE A 144 -29.64 -0.22 6.86
CA ILE A 144 -30.29 1.09 7.04
C ILE A 144 -30.74 1.60 5.67
N ALA A 145 -32.05 1.56 5.42
CA ALA A 145 -32.65 2.08 4.19
C ALA A 145 -33.32 3.45 4.38
N ASN A 146 -33.68 3.81 5.62
CA ASN A 146 -34.42 5.02 5.94
C ASN A 146 -33.64 5.90 6.92
N MET A 147 -33.42 7.15 6.53
CA MET A 147 -32.72 8.14 7.34
C MET A 147 -33.43 8.47 8.65
N LYS A 148 -34.77 8.33 8.71
CA LYS A 148 -35.54 8.67 9.92
C LYS A 148 -35.15 7.85 11.15
N GLU A 149 -34.68 6.62 10.95
CA GLU A 149 -34.25 5.73 12.03
C GLU A 149 -32.89 6.14 12.61
N LEU A 150 -32.07 6.85 11.84
CA LEU A 150 -30.75 7.35 12.25
C LEU A 150 -30.82 8.67 13.01
N LEU A 151 -31.81 9.52 12.76
CA LEU A 151 -31.90 10.87 13.33
C LEU A 151 -31.74 10.90 14.87
N PRO A 152 -32.44 10.06 15.66
CA PRO A 152 -32.31 10.11 17.12
C PRO A 152 -30.93 9.69 17.64
N ILE A 153 -30.21 8.87 16.85
CA ILE A 153 -28.85 8.42 17.19
C ILE A 153 -27.85 9.51 16.86
N LEU A 154 -27.99 10.14 15.69
CA LEU A 154 -27.15 11.25 15.26
C LEU A 154 -27.28 12.47 16.18
N GLU A 155 -28.49 12.79 16.63
CA GLU A 155 -28.72 13.86 17.61
C GLU A 155 -27.96 13.63 18.92
N LYS A 156 -27.91 12.38 19.39
CA LYS A 156 -27.14 12.00 20.57
C LYS A 156 -25.63 12.01 20.36
N ALA A 157 -25.16 11.81 19.12
CA ALA A 157 -23.73 11.83 18.81
C ALA A 157 -23.16 13.26 18.71
N VAL A 158 -24.02 14.27 18.55
CA VAL A 158 -23.64 15.69 18.47
C VAL A 158 -23.68 16.38 19.85
N GLN A 159 -24.36 15.78 20.83
CA GLN A 159 -24.36 16.22 22.23
C GLN A 159 -23.12 15.72 22.99
#